data_AF-A0A922MQ54-F1
#
_entry.id   AF-A0A922MQ54-F1
#
_cell.length_a   1.000
_cell.length_b   1.000
_cell.length_c   1.000
_cell.angle_alpha   90.00
_cell.angle_beta   90.00
_cell.angle_gamma   90.00
#
_symmetry.space_group_name_H-M   'P 1'
#
loop_
_entity.id
_entity.type
_entity.pdbx_description
1 polymer ?
#
loop_
_entity_poly.entity_id
_entity_poly.type
_entity_poly.pdbx_seq_one_letter_code
_entity_poly.pdbx_strand_id
1 'polypeptide(L)'
;MYPRCGSNGSIQNIHQTPSSSNQNTEDEDDSGDNKASALSFKERRREAHTQAEQKRRDAIKKGYDSLQELVPTCQQTDASGYKPSKAAFQGIMDKLFESFESVPTNNFAEFSAGVFNWLEEYCKPQSLRTMVHGVLREQSYTP
;
A
#
# COMPACT_ATOMS: atom_id res chain seq x y z
N MET A 1 2.39 -23.93 -21.31
CA MET A 1 3.63 -23.55 -20.59
C MET A 1 3.26 -22.31 -19.78
N TYR A 2 3.13 -22.34 -18.45
CA TYR A 2 4.14 -22.64 -17.41
C TYR A 2 3.51 -23.28 -16.14
N PRO A 3 4.35 -23.80 -15.21
CA PRO A 3 3.97 -24.87 -14.28
C PRO A 3 3.68 -24.44 -12.83
N ARG A 4 3.03 -25.39 -12.14
CA ARG A 4 3.08 -25.81 -10.72
C ARG A 4 3.74 -24.90 -9.67
N CYS A 5 2.96 -24.73 -8.59
CA CYS A 5 3.32 -24.47 -7.19
C CYS A 5 4.79 -24.78 -6.82
N GLY A 6 5.44 -23.78 -6.20
CA GLY A 6 6.69 -23.92 -5.46
C GLY A 6 6.64 -23.02 -4.23
N SER A 7 6.04 -23.51 -3.15
CA SER A 7 6.26 -22.94 -1.82
C SER A 7 7.48 -23.60 -1.20
N ASN A 8 8.53 -22.83 -0.95
CA ASN A 8 9.54 -23.13 0.06
C ASN A 8 10.16 -21.81 0.54
N GLY A 9 9.92 -21.48 1.80
CA GLY A 9 10.42 -20.26 2.44
C GLY A 9 9.92 -20.18 3.87
N SER A 10 10.53 -20.98 4.74
CA SER A 10 10.30 -21.01 6.18
C SER A 10 10.89 -19.76 6.84
N ILE A 11 10.08 -18.96 7.52
CA ILE A 11 10.53 -18.09 8.62
C ILE A 11 9.56 -18.28 9.79
N GLN A 12 10.11 -18.84 10.87
CA GLN A 12 9.43 -19.05 12.15
C GLN A 12 9.39 -17.73 12.92
N ASN A 13 8.20 -17.24 13.32
CA ASN A 13 7.91 -16.88 14.72
C ASN A 13 6.48 -16.36 14.99
N ILE A 14 5.85 -17.02 15.98
CA ILE A 14 4.93 -16.52 17.03
C ILE A 14 3.53 -16.02 16.64
N HIS A 15 2.58 -16.94 16.46
CA HIS A 15 1.41 -17.07 17.34
C HIS A 15 0.69 -18.40 17.08
N GLN A 16 0.36 -19.11 18.16
CA GLN A 16 -0.36 -20.39 18.11
C GLN A 16 -1.75 -20.17 17.50
N THR A 17 -1.96 -20.70 16.30
CA THR A 17 -3.29 -21.07 15.82
C THR A 17 -3.36 -22.60 15.81
N PRO A 18 -4.39 -23.22 16.41
CA PRO A 18 -4.47 -24.67 16.50
C PRO A 18 -4.48 -25.24 15.09
N SER A 19 -3.58 -26.21 14.88
CA SER A 19 -3.47 -27.05 13.70
C SER A 19 -4.88 -27.43 13.23
N SER A 20 -5.31 -26.88 12.10
CA SER A 20 -6.46 -27.43 11.38
C SER A 20 -5.98 -28.76 10.85
N SER A 21 -6.24 -29.81 11.63
CA SER A 21 -6.06 -31.19 11.20
C SER A 21 -6.73 -31.32 9.84
N ASN A 22 -5.96 -31.71 8.82
CA ASN A 22 -6.51 -32.21 7.58
C ASN A 22 -7.27 -33.49 7.93
N GLN A 23 -8.51 -33.34 8.36
CA GLN A 23 -9.45 -34.43 8.50
C GLN A 23 -9.98 -34.71 7.09
N ASN A 24 -9.17 -35.43 6.30
CA ASN A 24 -9.75 -36.30 5.30
C ASN A 24 -10.50 -37.37 6.09
N THR A 25 -11.82 -37.21 6.23
CA THR A 25 -12.68 -38.33 6.56
C THR A 25 -12.70 -39.24 5.34
N GLU A 26 -11.77 -40.18 5.34
CA GLU A 26 -11.77 -41.35 4.47
C GLU A 26 -12.88 -42.27 4.98
N ASP A 27 -14.10 -42.03 4.51
CA ASP A 27 -15.22 -42.94 4.73
C ASP A 27 -15.17 -44.03 3.65
N GLU A 28 -14.55 -45.17 3.96
CA GLU A 28 -14.74 -46.42 3.23
C GLU A 28 -15.94 -47.18 3.82
N ASP A 29 -17.05 -47.19 3.09
CA ASP A 29 -18.10 -48.20 3.18
C ASP A 29 -18.62 -48.48 1.75
N ASP A 30 -18.37 -49.71 1.31
CA ASP A 30 -18.83 -50.33 0.08
C ASP A 30 -20.22 -50.94 0.30
N SER A 31 -21.25 -50.32 -0.30
CA SER A 31 -22.49 -51.03 -0.62
C SER A 31 -23.11 -50.47 -1.90
N GLY A 32 -22.98 -51.27 -2.97
CA GLY A 32 -23.34 -50.92 -4.34
C GLY A 32 -24.83 -50.71 -4.55
N ASP A 33 -25.24 -49.45 -4.73
CA ASP A 33 -26.29 -49.00 -5.67
C ASP A 33 -26.43 -47.45 -5.70
N ASN A 34 -25.76 -46.71 -4.81
CA ASN A 34 -25.95 -45.25 -4.62
C ASN A 34 -24.76 -44.37 -5.06
N LYS A 35 -24.04 -44.76 -6.12
CA LYS A 35 -22.85 -44.01 -6.58
C LYS A 35 -23.18 -42.63 -7.16
N ALA A 36 -24.29 -42.50 -7.90
CA ALA A 36 -24.68 -41.23 -8.53
C ALA A 36 -25.18 -40.17 -7.51
N SER A 37 -25.91 -40.59 -6.48
CA SER A 37 -26.41 -39.73 -5.40
C SER A 37 -25.28 -39.24 -4.50
N ALA A 38 -24.32 -40.13 -4.16
CA ALA A 38 -23.13 -39.77 -3.40
C ALA A 38 -22.21 -38.80 -4.17
N LEU A 39 -22.06 -38.98 -5.49
CA LEU A 39 -21.33 -38.04 -6.36
C LEU A 39 -21.99 -36.66 -6.39
N SER A 40 -23.32 -36.59 -6.54
CA SER A 40 -24.06 -35.31 -6.51
C SER A 40 -23.92 -34.60 -5.15
N PHE A 41 -23.89 -35.33 -4.03
CA PHE A 41 -23.71 -34.72 -2.71
C PHE A 41 -22.31 -34.12 -2.53
N LYS A 42 -21.25 -34.84 -2.96
CA LYS A 42 -19.87 -34.32 -2.93
C LYS A 42 -19.70 -33.11 -3.86
N GLU A 43 -20.37 -33.11 -5.01
CA GLU A 43 -20.38 -31.98 -5.95
C GLU A 43 -21.09 -30.76 -5.38
N ARG A 44 -22.30 -30.94 -4.81
CA ARG A 44 -23.06 -29.88 -4.14
C ARG A 44 -22.27 -29.24 -3.01
N ARG A 45 -21.51 -30.03 -2.25
CA ARG A 45 -20.61 -29.53 -1.19
C ARG A 45 -19.48 -28.67 -1.76
N ARG A 46 -18.88 -29.09 -2.88
CA ARG A 46 -17.84 -28.31 -3.58
C ARG A 46 -18.38 -26.98 -4.08
N GLU A 47 -19.55 -26.99 -4.70
CA GLU A 47 -20.20 -25.78 -5.22
C GLU A 47 -20.56 -24.80 -4.10
N ALA A 48 -21.13 -25.30 -2.99
CA ALA A 48 -21.46 -24.46 -1.83
C ALA A 48 -20.19 -23.81 -1.23
N HIS A 49 -19.10 -24.56 -1.16
CA HIS A 49 -17.81 -24.02 -0.69
C HIS A 49 -17.28 -22.92 -1.62
N THR A 50 -17.30 -23.15 -2.93
CA THR A 50 -16.88 -22.15 -3.92
C THR A 50 -17.76 -20.89 -3.86
N GLN A 51 -19.08 -21.06 -3.75
CA GLN A 51 -20.02 -19.94 -3.64
C GLN A 51 -19.82 -19.13 -2.36
N ALA A 52 -19.60 -19.79 -1.22
CA ALA A 52 -19.31 -19.12 0.05
C ALA A 52 -18.02 -18.29 -0.04
N GLU A 53 -16.97 -18.84 -0.66
CA GLU A 53 -15.71 -18.12 -0.84
C GLU A 53 -15.85 -16.93 -1.79
N GLN A 54 -16.58 -17.08 -2.90
CA GLN A 54 -16.84 -15.97 -3.81
C GLN A 54 -17.61 -14.85 -3.10
N LYS A 55 -18.67 -15.20 -2.36
CA LYS A 55 -19.43 -14.23 -1.57
C LYS A 55 -18.57 -13.52 -0.52
N ARG A 56 -17.64 -14.23 0.11
CA ARG A 56 -16.66 -13.64 1.04
C ARG A 56 -15.76 -12.63 0.31
N ARG A 57 -15.25 -12.98 -0.87
CA ARG A 57 -14.40 -12.10 -1.70
C ARG A 57 -15.15 -10.86 -2.16
N ASP A 58 -16.39 -11.01 -2.61
CA ASP A 58 -17.22 -9.89 -3.07
C ASP A 58 -17.54 -8.94 -1.91
N ALA A 59 -17.82 -9.47 -0.73
CA ALA A 59 -18.03 -8.66 0.47
C ALA A 59 -16.77 -7.88 0.88
N ILE A 60 -15.60 -8.52 0.83
CA ILE A 60 -14.31 -7.86 1.10
C ILE A 60 -14.06 -6.77 0.06
N LYS A 61 -14.21 -7.07 -1.23
CA LYS A 61 -14.02 -6.12 -2.32
C LYS A 61 -14.92 -4.90 -2.15
N LYS A 62 -16.21 -5.11 -1.87
CA LYS A 62 -17.16 -4.03 -1.60
C LYS A 62 -16.73 -3.18 -0.40
N GLY A 63 -16.24 -3.80 0.67
CA GLY A 63 -15.69 -3.09 1.83
C GLY A 63 -14.53 -2.18 1.45
N TYR A 64 -13.59 -2.68 0.63
CA TYR A 64 -12.49 -1.87 0.10
C TYR A 64 -12.99 -0.71 -0.78
N ASP A 65 -13.95 -0.96 -1.66
CA ASP A 65 -14.53 0.07 -2.53
C ASP A 65 -15.20 1.18 -1.69
N SER A 66 -15.91 0.83 -0.61
CA SER A 66 -16.48 1.81 0.35
C SER A 66 -15.42 2.56 1.15
N LEU A 67 -14.36 1.88 1.60
CA LEU A 67 -13.25 2.54 2.30
C LEU A 67 -12.51 3.52 1.39
N GLN A 68 -12.39 3.21 0.10
CA GLN A 68 -11.77 4.08 -0.90
C GLN A 68 -12.56 5.39 -1.12
N GLU A 69 -13.88 5.38 -0.96
CA GLU A 69 -14.72 6.58 -1.02
C GLU A 69 -14.49 7.50 0.20
N LEU A 70 -14.31 6.91 1.38
CA LEU A 70 -14.11 7.66 2.63
C LEU A 70 -12.71 8.24 2.78
N VAL A 71 -11.72 7.67 2.10
CA VAL A 71 -10.31 8.09 2.19
C VAL A 71 -9.78 8.46 0.79
N PRO A 72 -9.91 9.73 0.36
CA PRO A 72 -9.36 10.23 -0.91
C PRO A 72 -7.84 9.99 -1.05
N THR A 73 -7.15 9.83 0.07
CA THR A 73 -5.70 9.63 0.16
C THR A 73 -5.23 8.27 -0.39
N CYS A 74 -6.10 7.25 -0.47
CA CYS A 74 -5.70 5.92 -0.96
C CYS A 74 -5.55 5.87 -2.49
N GLN A 75 -6.08 6.84 -3.24
CA GLN A 75 -5.86 6.94 -4.69
C GLN A 75 -4.45 7.47 -5.06
N GLN A 76 -3.71 8.00 -4.09
CA GLN A 76 -2.53 8.82 -4.37
C GLN A 76 -1.22 8.04 -4.52
N THR A 77 -1.21 6.72 -4.35
CA THR A 77 0.06 5.98 -4.48
C THR A 77 0.58 5.93 -5.92
N ASP A 78 -0.26 6.11 -6.94
CA ASP A 78 0.17 5.86 -8.34
C ASP A 78 -0.36 6.87 -9.38
N ALA A 79 -1.40 7.66 -9.06
CA ALA A 79 -2.05 8.53 -10.05
C ALA A 79 -1.29 9.83 -10.36
N SER A 80 -0.37 10.22 -9.48
CA SER A 80 0.53 11.34 -9.74
C SER A 80 1.88 10.74 -10.13
N GLY A 81 2.10 10.49 -11.43
CA GLY A 81 3.34 9.96 -12.00
C GLY A 81 4.58 10.85 -11.77
N TYR A 82 4.57 11.74 -10.79
CA TYR A 82 5.68 12.56 -10.33
C TYR A 82 6.67 11.69 -9.58
N LYS A 83 7.43 10.88 -10.33
CA LYS A 83 8.73 10.43 -9.84
C LYS A 83 9.55 11.70 -9.60
N PRO A 84 10.02 11.98 -8.37
CA PRO A 84 10.87 13.15 -8.14
C PRO A 84 12.09 13.04 -9.05
N SER A 85 12.13 13.88 -10.08
CA SER A 85 13.24 13.91 -11.01
C SER A 85 14.42 14.61 -10.35
N LYS A 86 15.64 14.35 -10.84
CA LYS A 86 16.82 15.10 -10.41
C LYS A 86 16.59 16.62 -10.51
N ALA A 87 15.90 17.08 -11.55
CA ALA A 87 15.58 18.48 -11.76
C ALA A 87 14.59 19.02 -10.72
N ALA A 88 13.56 18.24 -10.34
CA ALA A 88 12.63 18.64 -9.28
C ALA A 88 13.35 18.74 -7.93
N PHE A 89 14.19 17.76 -7.58
CA PHE A 89 14.98 17.82 -6.34
C PHE A 89 15.94 19.02 -6.35
N GLN A 90 16.63 19.25 -7.48
CA GLN A 90 17.50 20.41 -7.63
C GLN A 90 16.74 21.72 -7.43
N GLY A 91 15.58 21.90 -8.08
CA GLY A 91 14.78 23.12 -7.92
C GLY A 91 14.28 23.34 -6.48
N ILE A 92 13.94 22.27 -5.76
CA ILE A 92 13.58 22.36 -4.34
C ILE A 92 14.79 22.80 -3.50
N MET A 93 15.95 22.18 -3.72
CA MET A 93 17.18 22.53 -2.99
C MET A 93 17.65 23.95 -3.30
N ASP A 94 17.55 24.40 -4.54
CA ASP A 94 17.90 25.77 -4.96
C ASP A 94 17.00 26.79 -4.25
N LYS A 95 15.69 26.53 -4.19
CA LYS A 95 14.74 27.40 -3.48
C LYS A 95 14.98 27.43 -1.97
N LEU A 96 15.31 26.30 -1.37
CA LEU A 96 15.69 26.24 0.05
C LEU A 96 16.98 26.99 0.31
N PHE A 97 17.98 26.83 -0.56
CA PHE A 97 19.26 27.52 -0.41
C PHE A 97 19.12 29.04 -0.59
N GLU A 98 18.40 29.49 -1.61
CA GLU A 98 18.07 30.91 -1.84
C GLU A 98 17.38 31.52 -0.61
N SER A 99 16.45 30.80 0.01
CA SER A 99 15.80 31.28 1.24
C SER A 99 16.77 31.33 2.44
N PHE A 100 17.76 30.45 2.49
CA PHE A 100 18.75 30.39 3.56
C PHE A 100 19.75 31.55 3.49
N GLU A 101 20.00 32.12 2.31
CA GLU A 101 20.88 33.31 2.15
C GLU A 101 20.37 34.52 2.95
N SER A 102 19.08 34.53 3.34
CA SER A 102 18.52 35.56 4.22
C SER A 102 18.94 35.44 5.69
N VAL A 103 19.53 34.31 6.11
CA VAL A 103 19.94 34.08 7.50
C VAL A 103 21.19 34.91 7.83
N PRO A 104 21.16 35.77 8.86
CA PRO A 104 22.31 36.59 9.25
C PRO A 104 23.51 35.72 9.66
N THR A 105 24.72 36.05 9.20
CA THR A 105 25.95 35.32 9.54
C THR A 105 26.97 36.16 10.32
N ASN A 106 26.52 37.23 10.97
CA ASN A 106 27.41 38.20 11.63
C ASN A 106 28.09 37.65 12.89
N ASN A 107 27.35 36.87 13.69
CA ASN A 107 27.83 36.23 14.91
C ASN A 107 26.97 35.00 15.25
N PHE A 108 27.43 34.17 16.19
CA PHE A 108 26.73 32.93 16.56
C PHE A 108 25.32 33.14 17.10
N ALA A 109 25.08 34.19 17.90
CA ALA A 109 23.77 34.43 18.50
C ALA A 109 22.73 34.83 17.43
N GLU A 110 23.10 35.74 16.53
CA GLU A 110 22.26 36.13 15.40
C GLU A 110 22.08 35.00 14.39
N PHE A 111 23.15 34.26 14.09
CA PHE A 111 23.09 33.12 13.18
C PHE A 111 22.18 32.03 13.72
N SER A 112 22.38 31.61 14.97
CA SER A 112 21.54 30.57 15.57
C SER A 112 20.07 30.99 15.63
N ALA A 113 19.76 32.20 16.08
CA ALA A 113 18.40 32.74 16.08
C ALA A 113 17.82 32.84 14.66
N GLY A 114 18.62 33.29 13.68
CA GLY A 114 18.23 33.37 12.28
C GLY A 114 17.92 32.01 11.66
N VAL A 115 18.74 30.99 11.94
CA VAL A 115 18.50 29.60 11.50
C VAL A 115 17.19 29.06 12.10
N PHE A 116 16.92 29.32 13.39
CA PHE A 116 15.65 28.89 14.00
C PHE A 116 14.44 29.55 13.33
N ASN A 117 14.49 30.87 13.12
CA ASN A 117 13.42 31.59 12.43
C ASN A 117 13.22 31.07 11.00
N TRP A 118 14.31 30.80 10.27
CA TRP A 118 14.25 30.23 8.93
C TRP A 118 13.61 28.84 8.92
N LEU A 119 13.96 27.96 9.86
CA LEU A 119 13.36 26.64 9.98
C LEU A 119 11.84 26.72 10.23
N GLU A 120 11.41 27.61 11.13
CA GLU A 120 9.98 27.78 11.46
C GLU A 120 9.16 28.36 10.30
N GLU A 121 9.78 29.20 9.48
CA GLU A 121 9.11 29.84 8.35
C GLU A 121 9.10 28.96 7.09
N TYR A 122 10.25 28.42 6.69
CA TYR A 122 10.46 27.79 5.38
C TYR A 122 10.44 26.25 5.43
N CYS A 123 10.80 25.63 6.57
CA CYS A 123 10.89 24.18 6.68
C CYS A 123 9.67 23.49 7.32
N LYS A 124 8.61 24.24 7.67
CA LYS A 124 7.36 23.65 8.14
C LYS A 124 6.67 22.82 7.02
N PRO A 125 5.92 21.75 7.35
CA PRO A 125 5.34 20.84 6.36
C PRO A 125 4.51 21.53 5.27
N GLN A 126 3.78 22.60 5.62
CA GLN A 126 2.95 23.33 4.64
C GLN A 126 3.77 24.19 3.68
N SER A 127 4.83 24.86 4.17
CA SER A 127 5.75 25.63 3.33
C SER A 127 6.47 24.72 2.34
N LEU A 128 6.98 23.58 2.84
CA LEU A 128 7.64 22.59 2.00
C LEU A 128 6.70 22.00 0.95
N ARG A 129 5.47 21.63 1.32
CA ARG A 129 4.46 21.17 0.34
C ARG A 129 4.22 22.21 -0.74
N THR A 130 4.03 23.46 -0.35
CA THR A 130 3.80 24.58 -1.29
C THR A 130 4.98 24.74 -2.25
N MET A 131 6.22 24.70 -1.74
CA MET A 131 7.44 24.77 -2.55
C MET A 131 7.56 23.59 -3.52
N VAL A 132 7.38 22.35 -3.03
CA VAL A 132 7.45 21.14 -3.85
C VAL A 132 6.41 21.19 -4.96
N HIS A 133 5.16 21.55 -4.66
CA HIS A 133 4.13 21.70 -5.68
C HIS A 133 4.45 22.82 -6.68
N GLY A 134 5.03 23.93 -6.22
CA GLY A 134 5.51 25.01 -7.08
C GLY A 134 6.57 24.53 -8.08
N VAL A 135 7.62 23.88 -7.58
CA VAL A 135 8.72 23.34 -8.39
C VAL A 135 8.21 22.27 -9.37
N LEU A 136 7.38 21.33 -8.90
CA LEU A 136 6.82 20.28 -9.77
C LEU A 136 5.95 20.87 -10.89
N ARG A 137 5.20 21.93 -10.59
CA ARG A 137 4.43 22.65 -11.61
C ARG A 137 5.35 23.29 -12.63
N GLU A 138 6.40 23.99 -12.20
CA GLU A 138 7.38 24.61 -13.11
C GLU A 138 8.06 23.59 -14.05
N GLN A 139 8.37 22.40 -13.53
CA GLN A 139 8.94 21.30 -14.33
C GLN A 139 7.95 20.69 -15.34
N SER A 140 6.64 20.86 -15.14
CA SER A 140 5.61 20.39 -16.10
C SER A 140 5.37 21.34 -17.27
N TYR A 141 5.92 22.57 -17.21
CA TYR A 141 5.77 23.60 -18.25
C TYR A 141 7.01 23.76 -19.15
N THR A 142 8.08 22.99 -18.92
CA THR A 142 9.24 22.98 -19.82
C THR A 142 8.93 22.10 -21.05
N PRO A 143 8.84 22.66 -22.27
CA PRO A 143 8.53 21.93 -23.50
C PRO A 143 9.65 20.98 -23.95
#